data_AF-W2RKW7-F1
#
_entry.id   AF-W2RKW7-F1
#
_cell.length_a   1.000
_cell.length_b   1.000
_cell.length_c   1.000
_cell.angle_alpha   90.00
_cell.angle_beta   90.00
_cell.angle_gamma   90.00
#
_symmetry.space_group_name_H-M   'P 1'
#
loop_
_entity.id
_entity.type
_entity.pdbx_description
1 polymer ?
#
loop_
_entity_poly.entity_id
_entity_poly.type
_entity_poly.pdbx_seq_one_letter_code
_entity_poly.pdbx_strand_id
1 'polypeptide(L)'
;MVDLEGATQVPETAEDVEMGAEDDAAEIADEPTGDSAEETVVAAANPQTAFIDYLRSPVVKLVIGDGEEQTTLSAHRAILERSPFFQSKLATLAPSNLSLSFPEESLDAFGCFLQYQYTGEYFPRRLTNVPDGLETDPNLPSIDDTGEQLLKHARVYTLAEKLQIPELKTLAHSKIHRINSTAVGEIAYARYVYANTLSDDVTIRKPVAAFWATRSHVLRHEAEAEFKAMCLEYPQFGFDVLSLVLDQREKRAREREEDSTPSGSKGRKRMRPSVQV
;
A
#
# COMPACT_ATOMS: atom_id res chain seq x y z
N MET A 1 -51.00 -29.97 -35.07
CA MET A 1 -52.26 -29.25 -35.35
C MET A 1 -52.47 -28.29 -34.20
N VAL A 2 -52.40 -26.97 -34.32
CA VAL A 2 -52.36 -26.05 -35.46
C VAL A 2 -51.73 -24.75 -34.91
N ASP A 3 -50.88 -24.09 -35.70
CA ASP A 3 -50.50 -22.68 -35.54
C ASP A 3 -51.74 -21.75 -35.52
N LEU A 4 -51.63 -20.55 -34.92
CA LEU A 4 -52.00 -19.31 -35.60
C LEU A 4 -51.62 -18.03 -34.83
N GLU A 5 -51.00 -17.12 -35.57
CA GLU A 5 -50.65 -15.74 -35.27
C GLU A 5 -51.87 -14.79 -35.21
N GLY A 6 -51.63 -13.55 -34.75
CA GLY A 6 -52.45 -12.36 -35.05
C GLY A 6 -52.46 -11.35 -33.88
N ALA A 7 -51.59 -10.34 -33.82
CA ALA A 7 -51.52 -9.09 -34.60
C ALA A 7 -52.63 -8.07 -34.30
N THR A 8 -52.27 -6.92 -33.68
CA THR A 8 -52.75 -5.51 -33.91
C THR A 8 -52.30 -4.65 -32.71
N GLN A 9 -51.43 -3.63 -32.83
CA GLN A 9 -51.47 -2.29 -33.48
C GLN A 9 -51.55 -1.16 -32.43
N VAL A 10 -50.82 -0.09 -32.78
CA VAL A 10 -50.43 1.13 -32.05
C VAL A 10 -51.61 2.12 -31.93
N PRO A 11 -51.46 3.22 -31.16
CA PRO A 11 -51.44 4.50 -31.88
C PRO A 11 -50.33 5.48 -31.44
N GLU A 12 -49.89 6.25 -32.44
CA GLU A 12 -49.05 7.45 -32.39
C GLU A 12 -49.78 8.64 -31.74
N THR A 13 -49.02 9.62 -31.22
CA THR A 13 -49.14 11.03 -31.64
C THR A 13 -47.85 11.79 -31.30
N ALA A 14 -47.37 12.52 -32.31
CA ALA A 14 -46.23 13.42 -32.32
C ALA A 14 -46.54 14.79 -31.69
N GLU A 15 -45.51 15.54 -31.33
CA GLU A 15 -45.46 16.99 -31.54
C GLU A 15 -43.99 17.47 -31.61
N ASP A 16 -43.74 18.31 -32.61
CA ASP A 16 -42.47 18.76 -33.18
C ASP A 16 -42.48 20.29 -33.13
N VAL A 17 -41.40 20.94 -32.68
CA VAL A 17 -41.23 22.41 -32.80
C VAL A 17 -39.77 22.74 -33.08
N GLU A 18 -39.53 23.17 -34.32
CA GLU A 18 -38.31 23.78 -34.85
C GLU A 18 -38.40 25.32 -34.83
N MET A 19 -37.24 25.97 -35.05
CA MET A 19 -36.96 27.38 -35.44
C MET A 19 -36.66 28.35 -34.28
N GLY A 20 -35.62 29.20 -34.34
CA GLY A 20 -34.71 29.54 -35.42
C GLY A 20 -33.52 30.39 -34.94
N ALA A 21 -32.55 30.54 -35.83
CA ALA A 21 -31.35 31.36 -35.68
C ALA A 21 -31.63 32.84 -36.05
N GLU A 22 -31.00 33.77 -35.33
CA GLU A 22 -30.69 35.10 -35.85
C GLU A 22 -29.27 35.51 -35.42
N ASP A 23 -28.53 35.97 -36.44
CA ASP A 23 -27.20 36.56 -36.42
C ASP A 23 -27.17 37.86 -35.60
N ASP A 24 -26.04 38.14 -34.95
CA ASP A 24 -25.62 39.53 -34.75
C ASP A 24 -24.12 39.66 -35.00
N ALA A 25 -23.81 40.37 -36.08
CA ALA A 25 -22.47 40.67 -36.55
C ALA A 25 -22.04 42.03 -36.01
N ALA A 26 -20.87 42.07 -35.37
CA ALA A 26 -20.13 43.32 -35.19
C ALA A 26 -18.63 43.06 -35.33
N GLU A 27 -18.12 43.29 -36.54
CA GLU A 27 -16.70 43.49 -36.82
C GLU A 27 -16.25 44.85 -36.27
N ILE A 28 -15.14 44.85 -35.52
CA ILE A 28 -14.20 45.98 -35.51
C ILE A 28 -12.79 45.39 -35.49
N ALA A 29 -12.07 45.58 -36.59
CA ALA A 29 -10.65 45.30 -36.74
C ALA A 29 -9.81 46.51 -36.29
N ASP A 30 -8.70 46.28 -35.58
CA ASP A 30 -7.37 46.76 -35.97
C ASP A 30 -6.28 46.06 -35.13
N GLU A 31 -5.10 45.88 -35.72
CA GLU A 31 -4.02 44.93 -35.40
C GLU A 31 -3.04 45.37 -34.26
N PRO A 32 -1.77 44.90 -34.19
CA PRO A 32 -1.33 43.84 -33.28
C PRO A 32 -0.30 44.34 -32.26
N THR A 33 -0.25 43.75 -31.07
CA THR A 33 0.88 43.97 -30.16
C THR A 33 1.23 42.66 -29.47
N GLY A 34 2.42 42.17 -29.77
CA GLY A 34 2.96 40.96 -29.18
C GLY A 34 3.22 41.16 -27.69
N ASP A 35 3.01 40.09 -26.93
CA ASP A 35 3.99 39.72 -25.94
C ASP A 35 4.02 38.20 -25.78
N SER A 36 5.23 37.73 -25.57
CA SER A 36 5.62 36.34 -25.63
C SER A 36 5.33 35.71 -24.27
N ALA A 37 4.23 34.96 -24.16
CA ALA A 37 4.06 34.03 -23.06
C ALA A 37 4.20 32.62 -23.63
N GLU A 38 5.42 32.09 -23.59
CA GLU A 38 5.66 30.66 -23.72
C GLU A 38 4.97 29.95 -22.55
N GLU A 39 3.67 29.73 -22.67
CA GLU A 39 3.00 28.67 -21.93
C GLU A 39 3.61 27.37 -22.43
N THR A 40 4.55 26.86 -21.64
CA THR A 40 5.01 25.48 -21.73
C THR A 40 3.83 24.60 -21.35
N VAL A 41 2.95 24.36 -22.31
CA VAL A 41 2.03 23.23 -22.30
C VAL A 41 2.90 21.97 -22.27
N VAL A 42 3.16 21.50 -21.06
CA VAL A 42 3.50 20.10 -20.81
C VAL A 42 2.30 19.31 -21.32
N ALA A 43 2.34 18.98 -22.60
CA ALA A 43 1.38 18.09 -23.24
C ALA A 43 1.38 16.80 -22.40
N ALA A 44 0.28 16.58 -21.69
CA ALA A 44 0.04 15.33 -20.98
C ALA A 44 0.07 14.23 -22.05
N ALA A 45 1.22 13.55 -22.16
CA ALA A 45 1.41 12.47 -23.09
C ALA A 45 0.29 11.45 -22.88
N ASN A 46 -0.39 11.07 -23.95
CA ASN A 46 -1.47 10.11 -23.89
C ASN A 46 -0.95 8.83 -23.20
N PRO A 47 -1.57 8.34 -22.11
CA PRO A 47 -1.02 7.24 -21.32
C PRO A 47 -0.78 5.96 -22.16
N GLN A 48 -1.54 5.81 -23.24
CA GLN A 48 -1.39 4.70 -24.18
C GLN A 48 -0.14 4.80 -25.05
N THR A 49 0.27 6.00 -25.48
CA THR A 49 1.52 6.18 -26.25
C THR A 49 2.74 6.00 -25.35
N ALA A 50 2.67 6.51 -24.12
CA ALA A 50 3.71 6.29 -23.11
C ALA A 50 3.93 4.79 -22.81
N PHE A 51 2.85 3.99 -22.77
CA PHE A 51 2.97 2.56 -22.55
C PHE A 51 3.64 1.82 -23.72
N ILE A 52 3.30 2.17 -24.96
CA ILE A 52 3.94 1.58 -26.15
C ILE A 52 5.43 1.94 -26.20
N ASP A 53 5.78 3.17 -25.83
CA ASP A 53 7.17 3.62 -25.77
C ASP A 53 7.97 2.85 -24.71
N TYR A 54 7.35 2.49 -23.58
CA TYR A 54 7.97 1.60 -22.59
C TYR A 54 8.26 0.20 -23.15
N LEU A 55 7.32 -0.38 -23.90
CA LEU A 55 7.49 -1.73 -24.49
C LEU A 55 8.52 -1.75 -25.62
N ARG A 56 8.79 -0.62 -26.27
CA ARG A 56 9.86 -0.50 -27.28
C ARG A 56 11.24 -0.29 -26.67
N SER A 57 11.33 -0.02 -25.37
CA SER A 57 12.62 0.20 -24.70
C SER A 57 13.45 -1.09 -24.62
N PRO A 58 14.79 -0.98 -24.58
CA PRO A 58 15.67 -2.14 -24.48
C PRO A 58 15.34 -3.02 -23.27
N VAL A 59 15.51 -4.33 -23.43
CA VAL A 59 15.25 -5.30 -22.36
C VAL A 59 16.50 -5.45 -21.50
N VAL A 60 16.33 -5.31 -20.19
CA VAL A 60 17.34 -5.53 -19.15
C VAL A 60 17.14 -6.93 -18.57
N LYS A 61 18.23 -7.68 -18.42
CA LYS A 61 18.25 -8.97 -17.76
C LYS A 61 18.55 -8.77 -16.27
N LEU A 62 17.65 -9.25 -15.42
CA LEU A 62 17.77 -9.24 -13.96
C LEU A 62 18.06 -10.66 -13.51
N VAL A 63 19.28 -10.90 -13.06
CA VAL A 63 19.71 -12.18 -12.48
C VAL A 63 19.45 -12.11 -10.98
N ILE A 64 18.54 -12.94 -10.47
CA ILE A 64 18.07 -12.91 -9.08
C ILE A 64 18.37 -14.26 -8.44
N GLY A 65 18.83 -14.23 -7.18
CA GLY A 65 19.19 -15.41 -6.41
C GLY A 65 20.64 -15.86 -6.60
N ASP A 66 21.03 -16.85 -5.79
CA ASP A 66 22.37 -17.44 -5.77
C ASP A 66 22.30 -18.96 -6.06
N GLY A 67 23.40 -19.51 -6.59
CA GLY A 67 23.54 -20.94 -6.85
C GLY A 67 22.49 -21.51 -7.81
N GLU A 68 21.85 -22.62 -7.41
CA GLU A 68 20.88 -23.38 -8.22
C GLU A 68 19.51 -22.69 -8.34
N GLU A 69 19.20 -21.72 -7.48
CA GLU A 69 17.96 -20.94 -7.54
C GLU A 69 18.10 -19.67 -8.40
N GLN A 70 19.26 -19.47 -9.03
CA GLN A 70 19.50 -18.33 -9.90
C GLN A 70 18.51 -18.33 -11.07
N THR A 71 17.69 -17.28 -11.12
CA THR A 71 16.71 -17.10 -12.19
C THR A 71 16.92 -15.77 -12.88
N THR A 72 16.83 -15.78 -14.21
CA THR A 72 16.91 -14.55 -15.01
C THR A 72 15.51 -14.07 -15.39
N LEU A 73 15.14 -12.89 -14.90
CA LEU A 73 13.95 -12.17 -15.34
C LEU A 73 14.32 -11.14 -16.41
N SER A 74 13.40 -10.86 -17.32
CA SER A 74 13.57 -9.85 -18.37
C SER A 74 12.54 -8.75 -18.19
N ALA A 75 12.99 -7.50 -18.14
CA ALA A 75 12.12 -6.35 -17.97
C ALA A 75 12.55 -5.17 -18.87
N HIS A 76 11.59 -4.33 -19.22
CA HIS A 76 11.85 -3.16 -20.07
C HIS A 76 12.60 -2.07 -19.29
N ARG A 77 13.65 -1.50 -19.90
CA ARG A 77 14.48 -0.46 -19.31
C ARG A 77 13.65 0.70 -18.77
N ALA A 78 12.70 1.20 -19.55
CA ALA A 78 11.92 2.37 -19.17
C ALA A 78 10.95 2.12 -18.00
N ILE A 79 10.56 0.85 -17.77
CA ILE A 79 9.78 0.43 -16.61
C ILE A 79 10.68 0.40 -15.36
N LEU A 80 11.91 -0.11 -15.48
CA LEU A 80 12.87 -0.12 -14.38
C LEU A 80 13.35 1.28 -13.99
N GLU A 81 13.53 2.18 -14.94
CA GLU A 81 14.00 3.56 -14.70
C GLU A 81 13.04 4.42 -13.86
N ARG A 82 11.81 3.95 -13.60
CA ARG A 82 10.92 4.57 -12.60
C ARG A 82 11.47 4.48 -11.17
N SER A 83 12.34 3.50 -10.91
CA SER A 83 13.09 3.41 -9.66
C SER A 83 14.37 4.26 -9.77
N PRO A 84 14.59 5.21 -8.85
CA PRO A 84 15.82 6.02 -8.84
C PRO A 84 17.11 5.18 -8.73
N PHE A 85 17.03 4.06 -8.02
CA PHE A 85 18.12 3.09 -7.90
C PHE A 85 18.49 2.49 -9.27
N PHE A 86 17.49 2.00 -10.01
CA PHE A 86 17.72 1.44 -11.34
C PHE A 86 18.13 2.50 -12.35
N GLN A 87 17.55 3.70 -12.28
CA GLN A 87 17.96 4.82 -13.13
C GLN A 87 19.46 5.11 -13.00
N SER A 88 19.96 5.19 -11.77
CA SER A 88 21.37 5.45 -11.48
C SER A 88 22.28 4.30 -11.96
N LYS A 89 21.86 3.04 -11.71
CA LYS A 89 22.61 1.86 -12.17
C LYS A 89 22.63 1.72 -13.69
N LEU A 90 21.51 1.93 -14.36
CA LEU A 90 21.36 1.80 -15.82
C LEU A 90 21.99 2.96 -16.58
N ALA A 91 22.18 4.13 -15.95
CA ALA A 91 22.96 5.23 -16.51
C ALA A 91 24.47 4.92 -16.57
N THR A 92 24.95 4.09 -15.64
CA THR A 92 26.37 3.71 -15.56
C THR A 92 26.70 2.53 -16.50
N LEU A 93 25.70 1.74 -16.89
CA LEU A 93 25.87 0.55 -17.72
C LEU A 93 25.97 0.89 -19.21
N ALA A 94 26.86 0.17 -19.90
CA ALA A 94 27.00 0.26 -21.35
C ALA A 94 25.74 -0.30 -22.07
N PRO A 95 25.31 0.29 -23.21
CA PRO A 95 24.14 -0.16 -23.95
C PRO A 95 24.22 -1.61 -24.44
N SER A 96 25.43 -2.17 -24.54
CA SER A 96 25.70 -3.53 -25.01
C SER A 96 25.54 -4.61 -23.94
N ASN A 97 25.54 -4.26 -22.65
CA ASN A 97 25.43 -5.24 -21.56
C ASN A 97 24.46 -4.76 -20.47
N LEU A 98 23.17 -4.92 -20.74
CA LEU A 98 22.08 -4.58 -19.83
C LEU A 98 21.75 -5.76 -18.89
N SER A 99 22.73 -6.18 -18.09
CA SER A 99 22.55 -7.24 -17.09
C SER A 99 22.84 -6.73 -15.68
N LEU A 100 21.94 -7.01 -14.74
CA LEU A 100 22.07 -6.67 -13.33
C LEU A 100 21.90 -7.94 -12.48
N SER A 101 22.73 -8.09 -11.44
CA SER A 101 22.70 -9.24 -10.55
C SER A 101 22.30 -8.83 -9.12
N PHE A 102 21.41 -9.63 -8.52
CA PHE A 102 20.84 -9.46 -7.18
C PHE A 102 20.83 -10.81 -6.45
N PRO A 103 21.97 -11.28 -5.92
CA PRO A 103 22.10 -12.62 -5.35
C PRO A 103 21.36 -12.79 -4.01
N GLU A 104 21.25 -11.73 -3.22
CA GLU A 104 20.62 -11.76 -1.88
C GLU A 104 19.09 -11.60 -1.92
N GLU A 105 18.53 -11.36 -3.10
CA GLU A 105 17.13 -10.95 -3.25
C GLU A 105 16.24 -12.12 -3.64
N SER A 106 14.98 -12.07 -3.17
CA SER A 106 13.98 -13.11 -3.45
C SER A 106 13.34 -12.91 -4.82
N LEU A 107 13.21 -14.01 -5.58
CA LEU A 107 12.50 -14.06 -6.86
C LEU A 107 11.06 -13.55 -6.72
N ASP A 108 10.33 -13.98 -5.69
CA ASP A 108 8.94 -13.59 -5.45
C ASP A 108 8.81 -12.08 -5.19
N ALA A 109 9.74 -11.50 -4.43
CA ALA A 109 9.76 -10.08 -4.14
C ALA A 109 10.00 -9.26 -5.42
N PHE A 110 10.94 -9.71 -6.28
CA PHE A 110 11.17 -9.12 -7.59
C PHE A 110 9.99 -9.29 -8.55
N GLY A 111 9.32 -10.44 -8.53
CA GLY A 111 8.10 -10.68 -9.29
C GLY A 111 6.99 -9.70 -8.89
N CYS A 112 6.78 -9.50 -7.59
CA CYS A 112 5.83 -8.51 -7.08
C CYS A 112 6.22 -7.07 -7.45
N PHE A 113 7.52 -6.73 -7.36
CA PHE A 113 8.02 -5.42 -7.79
C PHE A 113 7.76 -5.17 -9.27
N LEU A 114 8.09 -6.13 -10.15
CA LEU A 114 7.86 -5.99 -11.59
C LEU A 114 6.36 -5.87 -11.88
N GLN A 115 5.52 -6.71 -11.28
CA GLN A 115 4.07 -6.62 -11.44
C GLN A 115 3.54 -5.24 -11.03
N TYR A 116 3.99 -4.71 -9.89
CA TYR A 116 3.68 -3.35 -9.46
C TYR A 116 4.13 -2.32 -10.50
N GLN A 117 5.33 -2.48 -11.05
CA GLN A 117 5.87 -1.49 -11.96
C GLN A 117 5.09 -1.38 -13.28
N TYR A 118 4.48 -2.48 -13.74
CA TYR A 118 3.59 -2.51 -14.90
C TYR A 118 2.15 -2.10 -14.60
N THR A 119 1.60 -2.49 -13.45
CA THR A 119 0.15 -2.41 -13.19
C THR A 119 -0.25 -1.46 -12.07
N GLY A 120 0.71 -0.96 -11.28
CA GLY A 120 0.47 -0.17 -10.07
C GLY A 120 0.05 -0.99 -8.85
N GLU A 121 -0.05 -2.31 -8.98
CA GLU A 121 -0.48 -3.22 -7.91
C GLU A 121 0.23 -4.57 -8.07
N TYR A 122 0.25 -5.39 -7.03
CA TYR A 122 0.79 -6.76 -7.14
C TYR A 122 -0.12 -7.77 -6.43
N PHE A 123 0.02 -9.04 -6.74
CA PHE A 123 -0.83 -10.07 -6.15
C PHE A 123 -0.37 -10.46 -4.73
N PRO A 124 -1.27 -10.58 -3.73
CA PRO A 124 -2.71 -10.32 -3.79
C PRO A 124 -3.08 -8.83 -3.88
N ARG A 125 -4.07 -8.48 -4.73
CA ARG A 125 -4.51 -7.08 -4.86
C ARG A 125 -5.44 -6.70 -3.71
N ARG A 126 -5.51 -5.40 -3.42
CA ARG A 126 -6.48 -4.85 -2.46
C ARG A 126 -7.87 -4.86 -3.09
N LEU A 127 -8.85 -5.40 -2.37
CA LEU A 127 -10.23 -5.39 -2.80
C LEU A 127 -10.87 -4.05 -2.43
N THR A 128 -11.50 -3.39 -3.39
CA THR A 128 -12.23 -2.12 -3.16
C THR A 128 -13.54 -2.34 -2.40
N ASN A 129 -14.10 -3.54 -2.50
CA ASN A 129 -15.44 -3.86 -2.02
C ASN A 129 -15.47 -4.39 -0.58
N VAL A 130 -14.32 -4.83 -0.06
CA VAL A 130 -14.18 -5.36 1.29
C VAL A 130 -13.15 -4.51 2.02
N PRO A 131 -13.53 -3.81 3.11
CA PRO A 131 -12.56 -3.09 3.92
C PRO A 131 -11.53 -4.09 4.44
N ASP A 132 -10.26 -3.78 4.18
CA ASP A 132 -9.12 -4.63 4.50
C ASP A 132 -9.09 -6.02 3.87
N GLY A 133 -9.85 -6.21 2.78
CA GLY A 133 -9.80 -7.44 1.98
C GLY A 133 -8.61 -7.48 1.01
N LEU A 134 -7.89 -8.60 1.00
CA LEU A 134 -6.97 -8.99 -0.07
C LEU A 134 -7.61 -10.06 -0.94
N GLU A 135 -7.21 -10.10 -2.22
CA GLU A 135 -7.56 -11.23 -3.09
C GLU A 135 -7.12 -12.56 -2.47
N THR A 136 -7.98 -13.58 -2.55
CA THR A 136 -7.65 -14.90 -2.01
C THR A 136 -6.77 -15.65 -3.00
N ASP A 137 -5.65 -16.19 -2.52
CA ASP A 137 -4.85 -17.15 -3.25
C ASP A 137 -5.39 -18.56 -3.00
N PRO A 138 -5.84 -19.30 -4.02
CA PRO A 138 -6.31 -20.68 -3.86
C PRO A 138 -5.24 -21.63 -3.29
N ASN A 139 -3.96 -21.27 -3.39
CA ASN A 139 -2.85 -22.11 -2.94
C ASN A 139 -2.45 -21.84 -1.48
N LEU A 140 -2.97 -20.77 -0.86
CA LEU A 140 -2.59 -20.37 0.49
C LEU A 140 -3.80 -20.44 1.44
N PRO A 141 -3.58 -20.84 2.70
CA PRO A 141 -4.64 -20.83 3.70
C PRO A 141 -5.11 -19.40 4.00
N SER A 142 -6.35 -19.26 4.46
CA SER A 142 -6.91 -17.95 4.83
C SER A 142 -6.26 -17.34 6.08
N ILE A 143 -5.63 -18.17 6.91
CA ILE A 143 -4.86 -17.76 8.09
C ILE A 143 -3.42 -18.15 7.83
N ASP A 144 -2.51 -17.20 7.99
CA ASP A 144 -1.08 -17.41 7.82
C ASP A 144 -0.49 -18.07 9.08
N ASP A 145 -0.30 -19.39 9.02
CA ASP A 145 0.23 -20.19 10.11
C ASP A 145 1.75 -20.28 10.10
N THR A 146 2.37 -20.25 8.92
CA THR A 146 3.83 -20.29 8.74
C THR A 146 4.48 -18.91 8.71
N GLY A 147 3.72 -17.86 8.41
CA GLY A 147 4.24 -16.51 8.20
C GLY A 147 4.62 -16.22 6.76
N GLU A 148 4.37 -17.13 5.81
CA GLU A 148 4.74 -16.99 4.41
C GLU A 148 4.07 -15.78 3.75
N GLN A 149 2.81 -15.51 4.07
CA GLN A 149 2.08 -14.35 3.52
C GLN A 149 2.68 -13.06 4.06
N LEU A 150 2.90 -12.98 5.37
CA LEU A 150 3.56 -11.83 6.00
C LEU A 150 4.95 -11.60 5.42
N LEU A 151 5.76 -12.65 5.32
CA LEU A 151 7.14 -12.60 4.82
C LEU A 151 7.20 -12.17 3.36
N LYS A 152 6.25 -12.58 2.52
CA LYS A 152 6.16 -12.11 1.13
C LYS A 152 6.08 -10.58 1.09
N HIS A 153 5.16 -9.96 1.82
CA HIS A 153 5.03 -8.51 1.83
C HIS A 153 6.18 -7.82 2.57
N ALA A 154 6.75 -8.44 3.60
CA ALA A 154 7.93 -7.93 4.30
C ALA A 154 9.14 -7.85 3.36
N ARG A 155 9.36 -8.86 2.52
CA ARG A 155 10.42 -8.88 1.50
C ARG A 155 10.18 -7.81 0.43
N VAL A 156 8.93 -7.60 0.00
CA VAL A 156 8.60 -6.50 -0.92
C VAL A 156 8.85 -5.14 -0.27
N TYR A 157 8.54 -4.99 1.02
CA TYR A 157 8.77 -3.76 1.77
C TYR A 157 10.26 -3.40 1.87
N THR A 158 11.11 -4.36 2.23
CA THR A 158 12.58 -4.15 2.30
C THR A 158 13.18 -3.94 0.92
N LEU A 159 12.71 -4.66 -0.09
CA LEU A 159 13.11 -4.46 -1.49
C LEU A 159 12.72 -3.06 -1.98
N ALA A 160 11.52 -2.59 -1.68
CA ALA A 160 11.05 -1.27 -2.08
C ALA A 160 11.89 -0.14 -1.49
N GLU A 161 12.36 -0.30 -0.25
CA GLU A 161 13.33 0.63 0.36
C GLU A 161 14.65 0.63 -0.42
N LYS A 162 15.23 -0.56 -0.69
CA LYS A 162 16.48 -0.71 -1.46
C LYS A 162 16.38 -0.12 -2.87
N LEU A 163 15.24 -0.32 -3.53
CA LEU A 163 14.96 0.19 -4.87
C LEU A 163 14.48 1.66 -4.87
N GLN A 164 14.33 2.28 -3.70
CA GLN A 164 13.89 3.67 -3.54
C GLN A 164 12.51 3.95 -4.15
N ILE A 165 11.54 3.05 -3.90
CA ILE A 165 10.16 3.15 -4.39
C ILE A 165 9.21 3.32 -3.19
N PRO A 166 8.99 4.55 -2.71
CA PRO A 166 8.22 4.80 -1.48
C PRO A 166 6.75 4.37 -1.59
N GLU A 167 6.17 4.45 -2.79
CA GLU A 167 4.78 4.03 -3.03
C GLU A 167 4.61 2.51 -2.88
N LEU A 168 5.55 1.72 -3.42
CA LEU A 168 5.56 0.26 -3.26
C LEU A 168 5.77 -0.13 -1.80
N LYS A 169 6.66 0.59 -1.09
CA LYS A 169 6.89 0.40 0.34
C LYS A 169 5.61 0.60 1.14
N THR A 170 4.89 1.70 0.86
CA THR A 170 3.60 2.03 1.49
C THR A 170 2.53 0.99 1.16
N LEU A 171 2.48 0.53 -0.10
CA LEU A 171 1.56 -0.52 -0.53
C LEU A 171 1.83 -1.84 0.21
N ALA A 172 3.08 -2.26 0.30
CA ALA A 172 3.48 -3.47 1.02
C ALA A 172 3.13 -3.38 2.51
N HIS A 173 3.44 -2.26 3.17
CA HIS A 173 3.06 -2.00 4.56
C HIS A 173 1.54 -2.11 4.77
N SER A 174 0.78 -1.50 3.87
CA SER A 174 -0.69 -1.56 3.91
C SER A 174 -1.23 -2.98 3.73
N LYS A 175 -0.57 -3.85 2.97
CA LYS A 175 -0.97 -5.26 2.82
C LYS A 175 -0.62 -6.12 4.02
N ILE A 176 0.53 -5.88 4.67
CA ILE A 176 0.93 -6.57 5.90
C ILE A 176 -0.17 -6.45 6.96
N HIS A 177 -0.74 -5.26 7.15
CA HIS A 177 -1.80 -5.04 8.16
C HIS A 177 -3.13 -5.74 7.88
N ARG A 178 -3.31 -6.30 6.67
CA ARG A 178 -4.53 -7.00 6.26
C ARG A 178 -4.43 -8.51 6.35
N ILE A 179 -3.25 -9.03 6.69
CA ILE A 179 -3.03 -10.46 6.83
C ILE A 179 -3.40 -10.88 8.24
N ASN A 180 -4.18 -11.95 8.33
CA ASN A 180 -4.48 -12.59 9.59
C ASN A 180 -3.52 -13.77 9.79
N SER A 181 -2.80 -13.76 10.90
CA SER A 181 -1.65 -14.60 11.17
C SER A 181 -1.72 -15.22 12.56
N THR A 182 -1.05 -16.35 12.73
CA THR A 182 -0.86 -16.99 14.05
C THR A 182 0.36 -16.41 14.76
N ALA A 183 0.53 -16.73 16.05
CA ALA A 183 1.72 -16.35 16.80
C ALA A 183 3.03 -16.88 16.18
N VAL A 184 2.97 -18.06 15.53
CA VAL A 184 4.10 -18.69 14.85
C VAL A 184 4.47 -17.92 13.57
N GLY A 185 3.48 -17.54 12.76
CA GLY A 185 3.74 -16.70 11.58
C GLY A 185 4.28 -15.32 11.97
N GLU A 186 3.75 -14.75 13.05
CA GLU A 186 4.17 -13.43 13.54
C GLU A 186 5.58 -13.42 14.12
N ILE A 187 6.04 -14.50 14.77
CA ILE A 187 7.42 -14.55 15.27
C ILE A 187 8.40 -14.70 14.10
N ALA A 188 8.04 -15.45 13.06
CA ALA A 188 8.83 -15.56 11.83
C ALA A 188 8.92 -14.22 11.10
N TYR A 189 7.80 -13.51 10.97
CA TYR A 189 7.72 -12.17 10.41
C TYR A 189 8.56 -11.16 11.22
N ALA A 190 8.40 -11.15 12.55
CA ALA A 190 9.14 -10.26 13.44
C ALA A 190 10.65 -10.48 13.30
N ARG A 191 11.10 -11.74 13.27
CA ARG A 191 12.51 -12.08 13.05
C ARG A 191 13.04 -11.49 11.75
N TYR A 192 12.29 -11.63 10.65
CA TYR A 192 12.69 -11.05 9.36
C TYR A 192 12.77 -9.52 9.41
N VAL A 193 11.78 -8.85 10.01
CA VAL A 193 11.75 -7.38 10.12
C VAL A 193 12.97 -6.86 10.88
N TYR A 194 13.27 -7.43 12.04
CA TYR A 194 14.40 -6.96 12.85
C TYR A 194 15.77 -7.30 12.22
N ALA A 195 15.83 -8.35 11.40
CA ALA A 195 17.04 -8.71 10.66
C ALA A 195 17.30 -7.84 9.43
N ASN A 196 16.25 -7.40 8.72
CA ASN A 196 16.37 -6.80 7.38
C ASN A 196 15.98 -5.32 7.29
N THR A 197 15.58 -4.69 8.39
CA THR A 197 15.23 -3.26 8.44
C THR A 197 16.17 -2.50 9.37
N LEU A 198 16.28 -1.18 9.17
CA LEU A 198 17.07 -0.31 10.05
C LEU A 198 16.43 -0.20 11.44
N SER A 199 17.25 0.09 12.47
CA SER A 199 16.78 0.28 13.85
C SER A 199 15.68 1.33 13.99
N ASP A 200 15.75 2.35 13.14
CA ASP A 200 14.93 3.54 13.22
C ASP A 200 13.64 3.43 12.39
N ASP A 201 13.42 2.31 11.69
CA ASP A 201 12.19 2.08 10.94
C ASP A 201 11.02 1.71 11.87
N VAL A 202 10.53 2.71 12.58
CA VAL A 202 9.39 2.61 13.50
C VAL A 202 8.11 2.20 12.75
N THR A 203 8.01 2.47 11.45
CA THR A 203 6.77 2.25 10.70
C THR A 203 6.39 0.77 10.59
N ILE A 204 7.38 -0.10 10.44
CA ILE A 204 7.19 -1.56 10.42
C ILE A 204 7.48 -2.21 11.78
N ARG A 205 8.44 -1.69 12.57
CA ARG A 205 8.80 -2.27 13.87
C ARG A 205 7.76 -2.03 14.96
N LYS A 206 7.15 -0.85 15.01
CA LYS A 206 6.16 -0.52 16.06
C LYS A 206 4.91 -1.39 15.99
N PRO A 207 4.30 -1.64 14.82
CA PRO A 207 3.16 -2.57 14.72
C PRO A 207 3.53 -3.99 15.17
N VAL A 208 4.71 -4.48 14.78
CA VAL A 208 5.23 -5.79 15.23
C VAL A 208 5.33 -5.85 16.75
N ALA A 209 5.99 -4.87 17.37
CA ALA A 209 6.13 -4.84 18.82
C ALA A 209 4.76 -4.67 19.53
N ALA A 210 3.84 -3.91 18.95
CA ALA A 210 2.49 -3.70 19.50
C ALA A 210 1.65 -4.98 19.47
N PHE A 211 1.78 -5.80 18.43
CA PHE A 211 1.11 -7.10 18.35
C PHE A 211 1.47 -7.98 19.56
N TRP A 212 2.76 -8.08 19.88
CA TRP A 212 3.25 -8.87 21.01
C TRP A 212 2.94 -8.24 22.37
N ALA A 213 3.01 -6.91 22.47
CA ALA A 213 2.66 -6.19 23.71
C ALA A 213 1.18 -6.39 24.10
N THR A 214 0.27 -6.39 23.13
CA THR A 214 -1.17 -6.56 23.38
C THR A 214 -1.57 -8.02 23.66
N ARG A 215 -0.83 -8.98 23.10
CA ARG A 215 -1.07 -10.42 23.24
C ARG A 215 -0.09 -11.09 24.21
N SER A 216 0.29 -10.40 25.29
CA SER A 216 1.28 -10.88 26.26
C SER A 216 0.96 -12.23 26.93
N HIS A 217 -0.30 -12.69 26.87
CA HIS A 217 -0.72 -14.00 27.37
C HIS A 217 -0.32 -15.14 26.42
N VAL A 218 -0.40 -14.92 25.10
CA VAL A 218 0.01 -15.89 24.06
C VAL A 218 1.52 -16.16 24.15
N LEU A 219 2.29 -15.09 24.35
CA LEU A 219 3.75 -15.13 24.51
C LEU A 219 4.20 -16.07 25.63
N ARG A 220 3.43 -16.17 26.72
CA ARG A 220 3.78 -17.01 27.90
C ARG A 220 3.37 -18.47 27.78
N HIS A 221 2.48 -18.82 26.86
CA HIS A 221 1.90 -20.17 26.81
C HIS A 221 2.14 -20.89 25.48
N GLU A 222 2.26 -20.17 24.37
CA GLU A 222 2.32 -20.77 23.03
C GLU A 222 3.67 -20.58 22.33
N ALA A 223 4.37 -19.47 22.58
CA ALA A 223 5.59 -19.10 21.83
C ALA A 223 6.75 -18.65 22.73
N GLU A 224 6.82 -19.15 23.98
CA GLU A 224 7.83 -18.69 24.95
C GLU A 224 9.27 -18.96 24.50
N ALA A 225 9.51 -20.14 23.91
CA ALA A 225 10.84 -20.55 23.49
C ALA A 225 11.35 -19.71 22.31
N GLU A 226 10.49 -19.52 21.30
CA GLU A 226 10.75 -18.73 20.10
C GLU A 226 10.89 -17.25 20.44
N PHE A 227 10.03 -16.72 21.31
CA PHE A 227 10.13 -15.35 21.80
C PHE A 227 11.44 -15.11 22.55
N LYS A 228 11.82 -16.04 23.44
CA LYS A 228 13.10 -15.96 24.16
C LYS A 228 14.28 -15.98 23.20
N ALA A 229 14.27 -16.88 22.21
CA ALA A 229 15.31 -16.94 21.18
C ALA A 229 15.40 -15.61 20.42
N MET A 230 14.26 -15.04 20.02
CA MET A 230 14.20 -13.76 19.33
C MET A 230 14.75 -12.61 20.18
N CYS A 231 14.43 -12.53 21.48
CA CYS A 231 14.98 -11.49 22.36
C CYS A 231 16.50 -11.61 22.54
N LEU A 232 17.07 -12.82 22.47
CA LEU A 232 18.50 -13.03 22.57
C LEU A 232 19.22 -12.70 21.25
N GLU A 233 18.60 -13.00 20.11
CA GLU A 233 19.15 -12.71 18.78
C GLU A 233 19.02 -11.22 18.43
N TYR A 234 17.87 -10.61 18.76
CA TYR A 234 17.55 -9.21 18.48
C TYR A 234 17.14 -8.48 19.78
N PRO A 235 18.09 -8.01 20.61
CA PRO A 235 17.77 -7.35 21.88
C PRO A 235 16.85 -6.13 21.76
N GLN A 236 16.93 -5.40 20.64
CA GLN A 236 16.06 -4.26 20.36
C GLN A 236 14.59 -4.66 20.33
N PHE A 237 14.25 -5.84 19.81
CA PHE A 237 12.86 -6.32 19.79
C PHE A 237 12.31 -6.47 21.21
N GLY A 238 13.08 -7.07 22.12
CA GLY A 238 12.68 -7.19 23.52
C GLY A 238 12.47 -5.82 24.17
N PHE A 239 13.35 -4.86 23.90
CA PHE A 239 13.22 -3.49 24.39
C PHE A 239 11.96 -2.80 23.87
N ASP A 240 11.67 -2.91 22.58
CA ASP A 240 10.49 -2.29 21.95
C ASP A 240 9.19 -2.85 22.52
N VAL A 241 9.11 -4.18 22.69
CA VAL A 241 7.95 -4.86 23.30
C VAL A 241 7.77 -4.44 24.75
N LEU A 242 8.85 -4.45 25.54
CA LEU A 242 8.80 -4.06 26.96
C LEU A 242 8.37 -2.60 27.14
N SER A 243 8.93 -1.70 26.32
CA SER A 243 8.57 -0.27 26.35
C SER A 243 7.08 -0.08 26.10
N LEU A 244 6.53 -0.73 25.07
CA LEU A 244 5.08 -0.65 24.79
C LEU A 244 4.22 -1.25 25.90
N VAL A 245 4.63 -2.34 26.53
CA VAL A 245 3.90 -2.92 27.67
C VAL A 245 3.92 -1.98 28.88
N LEU A 246 5.05 -1.34 29.16
CA LEU A 246 5.17 -0.37 30.24
C LEU A 246 4.30 0.87 29.97
N ASP A 247 4.34 1.41 28.75
CA ASP A 247 3.50 2.53 28.32
C ASP A 247 2.00 2.21 28.48
N GLN A 248 1.58 1.00 28.07
CA GLN A 248 0.20 0.55 28.23
C GLN A 248 -0.20 0.41 29.71
N ARG A 249 0.71 -0.04 30.57
CA ARG A 249 0.45 -0.16 32.02
C ARG A 249 0.36 1.21 32.67
N GLU A 250 1.25 2.15 32.33
CA GLU A 250 1.20 3.52 32.84
C GLU A 250 -0.09 4.21 32.41
N LYS A 251 -0.48 4.08 31.14
CA LYS A 251 -1.74 4.62 30.63
C LYS A 251 -2.95 4.07 31.39
N ARG A 252 -3.03 2.75 31.59
CA ARG A 252 -4.12 2.11 32.35
C ARG A 252 -4.14 2.52 33.82
N ALA A 253 -2.98 2.81 34.42
CA ALA A 253 -2.90 3.30 35.80
C ALA A 253 -3.46 4.73 35.91
N ARG A 254 -3.06 5.63 35.00
CA ARG A 254 -3.59 6.99 34.93
C ARG A 254 -5.09 7.03 34.70
N GLU A 255 -5.61 6.22 33.77
CA GLU A 255 -7.05 6.10 33.52
C GLU A 255 -7.82 5.65 34.78
N ARG A 256 -7.26 4.71 35.56
CA ARG A 256 -7.86 4.29 36.83
C ARG A 256 -7.84 5.38 37.90
N GLU A 257 -6.77 6.17 37.96
CA GLU A 257 -6.67 7.29 38.90
C GLU A 257 -7.67 8.41 38.54
N GLU A 258 -7.82 8.73 37.25
CA GLU A 258 -8.82 9.67 36.75
C GLU A 258 -10.25 9.21 37.03
N ASP A 259 -10.58 7.94 36.75
CA ASP A 259 -11.90 7.36 37.03
C ASP A 259 -12.19 7.20 38.54
N SER A 260 -11.15 7.13 39.38
CA SER A 260 -11.30 7.03 40.84
C SER A 260 -11.57 8.38 41.53
N THR A 261 -11.49 9.50 40.80
CA THR A 261 -11.75 10.83 41.35
C THR A 261 -13.24 11.18 41.14
N PRO A 262 -14.07 11.28 42.19
CA PRO A 262 -15.49 11.58 42.02
C PRO A 262 -15.68 13.06 41.66
N SER A 263 -15.61 13.39 40.37
CA SER A 263 -16.10 14.65 39.82
C SER A 263 -17.64 14.63 39.79
N GLY A 264 -18.22 14.70 40.99
CA GLY A 264 -19.65 14.66 41.25
C GLY A 264 -20.15 15.90 42.00
N SER A 265 -19.75 17.10 41.57
CA SER A 265 -20.38 18.36 42.01
C SER A 265 -20.77 19.23 40.81
N LYS A 266 -21.62 18.67 39.94
CA LYS A 266 -22.52 19.48 39.09
C LYS A 266 -23.87 19.63 39.79
N GLY A 267 -23.86 20.37 40.89
CA GLY A 267 -25.04 20.70 41.70
C GLY A 267 -25.13 22.18 41.98
N ARG A 268 -25.02 23.04 40.95
CA ARG A 268 -25.17 24.49 41.11
C ARG A 268 -26.66 24.85 41.24
N LYS A 269 -27.27 24.54 42.39
CA LYS A 269 -28.57 25.11 42.77
C LYS A 269 -28.33 26.56 43.23
N ARG A 270 -28.51 27.51 42.30
CA ARG A 270 -28.70 28.93 42.66
C ARG A 270 -30.02 29.02 43.44
N MET A 271 -29.92 29.26 44.74
CA MET A 271 -31.06 29.57 45.60
C MET A 271 -31.60 30.95 45.18
N ARG A 272 -32.84 31.01 44.69
CA ARG A 272 -33.54 32.28 44.45
C ARG A 272 -34.06 32.80 45.80
N PRO A 273 -33.85 34.08 46.17
CA PRO A 273 -34.52 34.64 47.33
C PRO A 273 -35.99 34.90 46.97
N SER A 274 -36.91 34.44 47.82
CA SER A 274 -38.33 34.77 47.75
C SER A 274 -38.53 36.22 48.18
N VAL A 275 -39.07 37.05 47.28
CA VAL A 275 -39.66 38.35 47.62
C VAL A 275 -41.06 38.05 48.14
N GLN A 276 -41.33 38.38 49.40
CA GLN A 276 -42.69 38.47 49.94
C GLN A 276 -43.14 39.94 49.88
N VAL A 277 -44.41 40.09 49.52
CA VAL A 277 -45.22 41.31 49.49
C VAL A 277 -45.34 41.94 50.86
#